data_AF-A0A0V1CUI1-F1
#
_entry.id   AF-A0A0V1CUI1-F1
#
_cell.length_a   1.000
_cell.length_b   1.000
_cell.length_c   1.000
_cell.angle_alpha   90.00
_cell.angle_beta   90.00
_cell.angle_gamma   90.00
#
_symmetry.space_group_name_H-M   'P 1'
#
loop_
_entity.id
_entity.type
_entity.pdbx_description
1 polymer ?
#
loop_
_entity_poly.entity_id
_entity_poly.type
_entity_poly.pdbx_seq_one_letter_code
_entity_poly.pdbx_strand_id
1 'polypeptide(L)'
;MAENLHLVLNERGNYNLVHEGRVYNLKRTNMEDKQWVCRRVKKGCRGSIHTNLDVDAILDCNSHADDCIPDNDIRRAAEELKTIPQIYHEEASSASADLETAGQFPTYKSVKTVMYRRRVQKFPRLPPTRQ
;
A
#
# COMPACT_ATOMS: atom_id res chain seq x y z
N MET A 1 -11.13 11.92 13.46
CA MET A 1 -11.70 11.39 12.21
C MET A 1 -10.74 11.83 11.12
N ALA A 2 -10.00 10.90 10.51
CA ALA A 2 -9.02 11.25 9.50
C ALA A 2 -9.77 11.76 8.26
N GLU A 3 -9.56 13.03 7.94
CA GLU A 3 -10.08 13.72 6.77
C GLU A 3 -9.52 13.01 5.52
N ASN A 4 -10.32 12.90 4.45
CA ASN A 4 -10.04 12.07 3.28
C ASN A 4 -8.87 12.62 2.44
N LEU A 5 -7.64 12.47 2.95
CA LEU A 5 -6.39 12.83 2.31
C LEU A 5 -5.81 11.59 1.63
N HIS A 6 -5.62 11.66 0.31
CA HIS A 6 -5.04 10.56 -0.46
C HIS A 6 -3.80 11.04 -1.20
N LEU A 7 -2.65 10.44 -0.91
CA LEU A 7 -1.43 10.66 -1.66
C LEU A 7 -1.37 9.72 -2.87
N VAL A 8 -1.17 10.31 -4.05
CA VAL A 8 -1.08 9.58 -5.31
C VAL A 8 0.28 9.85 -5.93
N LEU A 9 1.05 8.79 -6.20
CA LEU A 9 2.30 8.89 -6.94
C LEU A 9 1.99 9.30 -8.39
N ASN A 10 2.68 10.31 -8.89
CA ASN A 10 2.56 10.76 -10.26
C ASN A 10 3.67 10.19 -11.15
N GLU A 11 3.48 10.27 -12.46
CA GLU A 11 4.43 9.77 -13.48
C GLU A 11 5.82 10.41 -13.39
N ARG A 12 5.93 11.56 -12.73
CA ARG A 12 7.20 12.28 -12.52
C ARG A 12 7.92 11.82 -11.24
N GLY A 13 7.42 10.79 -10.58
CA GLY A 13 7.96 10.27 -9.32
C GLY A 13 7.70 11.15 -8.09
N ASN A 14 6.82 12.14 -8.20
CA ASN A 14 6.41 13.00 -7.08
C ASN A 14 5.02 12.60 -6.58
N TYR A 15 4.60 13.13 -5.43
CA TYR A 15 3.26 12.89 -4.89
C TYR A 15 2.31 14.06 -5.16
N ASN A 16 1.07 13.74 -5.51
CA ASN A 16 -0.06 14.66 -5.53
C ASN A 16 -0.98 14.32 -4.36
N LEU A 17 -1.55 15.35 -3.74
CA LEU A 17 -2.59 15.17 -2.73
C LEU A 17 -3.96 15.24 -3.42
N VAL A 18 -4.84 14.31 -3.08
CA VAL A 18 -6.25 14.33 -3.48
C VAL A 18 -7.10 14.53 -2.23
N HIS A 19 -7.94 15.56 -2.27
CA HIS A 19 -8.87 15.90 -1.19
C HIS A 19 -10.16 16.47 -1.82
N GLU A 20 -11.32 15.96 -1.42
CA GLU A 20 -12.64 16.39 -1.93
C GLU A 20 -12.77 16.39 -3.47
N GLY A 21 -12.20 15.39 -4.15
CA GLY A 21 -12.21 15.34 -5.62
C GLY A 21 -11.35 16.41 -6.30
N ARG A 22 -10.47 17.10 -5.56
CA ARG A 22 -9.53 18.07 -6.11
C ARG A 22 -8.10 17.54 -5.95
N VAL A 23 -7.27 17.84 -6.94
CA VAL A 23 -5.85 17.45 -6.97
C VAL A 23 -4.99 18.66 -6.62
N TYR A 24 -4.04 18.46 -5.73
CA TYR A 24 -3.08 19.44 -5.27
C TYR A 24 -1.66 18.95 -5.54
N ASN A 25 -0.79 19.86 -5.95
CA ASN A 25 0.64 19.59 -6.14
C ASN A 25 1.39 20.05 -4.90
N LEU A 26 2.38 19.27 -4.47
CA LEU A 26 3.30 19.70 -3.42
C LEU A 26 4.08 20.92 -3.88
N LYS A 27 4.03 22.01 -3.10
CA LYS A 27 4.76 23.25 -3.39
C LYS A 27 5.93 23.46 -2.45
N ARG A 28 5.74 23.18 -1.16
CA ARG A 28 6.78 23.32 -0.13
C ARG A 28 6.68 22.20 0.89
N THR A 29 7.81 21.80 1.43
CA THR A 29 7.93 21.00 2.64
C THR A 29 8.81 21.80 3.59
N ASN A 30 8.26 22.20 4.74
CA ASN A 30 9.04 22.82 5.81
C ASN A 30 9.40 21.75 6.85
N MET A 31 9.88 22.18 8.01
CA MET A 31 10.30 21.26 9.08
C MET A 31 9.12 20.52 9.73
N GLU A 32 7.92 21.10 9.71
CA GLU A 32 6.76 20.57 10.46
C GLU A 32 5.54 20.31 9.57
N ASP A 33 5.50 20.93 8.39
CA ASP A 33 4.32 20.89 7.52
C ASP A 33 4.68 20.80 6.03
N LYS A 34 3.65 20.50 5.23
CA LYS A 34 3.68 20.48 3.78
C LYS A 34 2.60 21.38 3.23
N GLN A 35 2.97 22.21 2.27
CA GLN A 35 2.04 23.07 1.54
C GLN A 35 1.71 22.46 0.18
N TRP A 36 0.41 22.27 -0.06
CA TRP A 36 -0.17 21.71 -1.27
C TRP A 36 -1.01 22.79 -1.96
N VAL A 37 -0.82 22.98 -3.26
CA VAL A 37 -1.58 23.99 -4.04
C VAL A 37 -2.43 23.34 -5.11
N CYS A 38 -3.64 23.86 -5.28
CA CYS A 38 -4.59 23.33 -6.26
C CYS A 38 -3.97 23.27 -7.66
N ARG A 39 -4.17 22.18 -8.38
CA ARG A 39 -3.66 22.02 -9.75
C ARG A 39 -4.18 23.10 -10.70
N ARG A 40 -5.32 23.71 -10.38
CA ARG A 40 -5.96 24.76 -11.17
C ARG A 40 -5.47 26.18 -10.85
N VAL A 41 -4.32 26.34 -10.20
CA VAL A 41 -3.71 27.68 -9.96
C VAL A 41 -3.54 28.49 -11.24
N LYS A 42 -3.19 27.86 -12.36
CA LYS A 42 -3.10 28.53 -13.66
C LYS A 42 -4.45 29.03 -14.21
N LYS A 43 -5.57 28.51 -13.71
CA LYS A 43 -6.93 28.96 -14.03
C LYS A 43 -7.48 29.96 -13.02
N GLY A 44 -6.65 30.49 -12.11
CA GLY A 44 -7.06 31.49 -11.12
C GLY A 44 -7.45 30.92 -9.75
N CYS A 45 -7.45 29.59 -9.58
CA CYS A 45 -7.76 29.00 -8.27
C CYS A 45 -6.63 29.26 -7.25
N ARG A 46 -7.00 29.74 -6.05
CA ARG A 46 -6.05 29.99 -4.95
C ARG A 46 -6.13 28.95 -3.83
N GLY A 47 -6.90 27.89 -4.02
CA GLY A 47 -7.06 26.83 -3.02
C GLY A 47 -5.73 26.16 -2.69
N SER A 48 -5.47 25.99 -1.40
CA SER A 48 -4.29 25.31 -0.89
C SER A 48 -4.61 24.58 0.42
N ILE A 49 -3.82 23.58 0.74
CA ILE A 49 -3.93 22.81 1.98
C ILE A 49 -2.54 22.77 2.61
N HIS A 50 -2.46 23.04 3.91
CA HIS A 50 -1.30 22.76 4.74
C HIS A 50 -1.60 21.50 5.54
N THR A 51 -0.72 20.51 5.45
CA THR A 51 -0.81 19.27 6.22
C THR A 51 0.44 19.14 7.08
N ASN A 52 0.40 18.27 8.08
CA ASN A 52 1.64 17.80 8.71
C ASN A 52 2.53 17.03 7.71
N LEU A 53 3.74 16.65 8.13
CA LEU A 53 4.69 15.92 7.28
C LEU A 53 4.15 14.58 6.77
N ASP A 54 3.42 13.85 7.61
CA ASP A 54 2.90 12.52 7.28
C ASP A 54 1.58 12.57 6.49
N VAL A 55 1.02 13.79 6.29
CA VAL A 55 -0.19 14.03 5.51
C VAL A 55 -1.41 13.26 6.06
N ASP A 56 -1.49 13.16 7.39
CA ASP A 56 -2.60 12.51 8.10
C ASP A 56 -3.63 13.50 8.66
N ALA A 57 -3.25 14.79 8.73
CA ALA A 57 -4.08 15.86 9.26
C ALA A 57 -3.92 17.15 8.44
N ILE A 58 -5.05 17.85 8.21
CA ILE A 58 -5.06 19.21 7.68
C ILE A 58 -4.83 20.18 8.84
N LEU A 59 -3.82 21.04 8.71
CA LEU A 59 -3.49 22.09 9.66
C LEU A 59 -4.20 23.40 9.31
N ASP A 60 -4.31 23.68 8.01
CA ASP A 60 -4.93 24.90 7.48
C ASP A 60 -5.33 24.70 6.00
N CYS A 61 -6.33 25.45 5.53
CA CYS A 61 -6.74 25.42 4.13
C CYS A 61 -7.24 26.78 3.62
N ASN A 62 -6.84 27.11 2.39
CA ASN A 62 -7.36 28.26 1.67
C ASN A 62 -8.51 27.84 0.75
N SER A 63 -9.54 28.69 0.68
CA SER A 63 -10.71 28.47 -0.16
C SER A 63 -10.37 28.46 -1.65
N HIS A 64 -11.17 27.71 -2.40
CA HIS A 64 -11.09 27.65 -3.85
C HIS A 64 -11.84 28.83 -4.49
N ALA A 65 -11.53 29.10 -5.76
CA ALA A 65 -12.39 29.94 -6.58
C ALA A 65 -13.70 29.21 -6.91
N ASP A 66 -14.78 29.97 -7.13
CA ASP A 66 -16.13 29.43 -7.38
C ASP A 66 -16.19 28.49 -8.60
N ASP A 67 -15.35 28.74 -9.60
CA ASP A 67 -15.22 27.95 -10.83
C ASP A 67 -14.33 26.70 -10.69
N CYS A 68 -13.73 26.48 -9.52
CA CYS A 68 -12.86 25.33 -9.26
C CYS A 68 -13.67 24.09 -8.85
N ILE A 69 -14.47 23.60 -9.81
CA ILE A 69 -15.37 22.46 -9.65
C ILE A 69 -14.57 21.17 -9.38
N PRO A 70 -14.90 20.40 -8.32
CA PRO A 70 -14.25 19.12 -8.03
C PRO A 70 -14.53 18.09 -9.13
N ASP A 71 -13.60 17.18 -9.33
CA ASP A 71 -13.73 16.08 -10.28
C ASP A 71 -14.41 14.88 -9.58
N ASN A 72 -15.61 14.53 -10.04
CA ASN A 72 -16.41 13.47 -9.42
C ASN A 72 -15.80 12.08 -9.62
N ASP A 73 -15.08 11.83 -10.71
CA ASP A 73 -14.44 10.55 -10.95
C ASP A 73 -13.23 10.38 -10.04
N ILE A 74 -12.47 11.46 -9.82
CA ILE A 74 -11.38 11.48 -8.83
C ILE A 74 -11.92 11.29 -7.41
N ARG A 75 -13.05 11.93 -7.08
CA ARG A 75 -13.68 11.76 -5.77
C ARG A 75 -14.10 10.32 -5.52
N ARG A 76 -14.79 9.71 -6.50
CA ARG A 76 -15.22 8.31 -6.42
C ARG A 76 -14.03 7.36 -6.30
N ALA A 77 -12.97 7.55 -7.10
CA ALA A 77 -11.77 6.73 -7.03
C ALA A 77 -11.06 6.84 -5.67
N ALA A 78 -10.98 8.03 -5.08
CA ALA A 78 -10.40 8.21 -3.75
C ALA A 78 -11.21 7.51 -2.65
N GLU A 79 -12.54 7.57 -2.74
CA GLU A 79 -13.44 6.83 -1.84
C GLU A 79 -13.30 5.31 -2.00
N GLU A 80 -13.22 4.79 -3.23
CA GLU A 80 -12.99 3.37 -3.49
C GLU A 80 -11.64 2.88 -2.93
N LEU A 81 -10.58 3.68 -3.07
CA LEU A 81 -9.26 3.37 -2.49
C LEU A 81 -9.28 3.28 -0.96
N LYS A 82 -10.27 3.86 -0.28
CA LYS A 82 -10.45 3.71 1.17
C LYS A 82 -10.96 2.32 1.54
N THR A 83 -11.80 1.73 0.69
CA THR A 83 -12.41 0.42 0.91
C THR A 83 -11.44 -0.71 0.60
N ILE A 84 -10.54 -0.55 -0.37
CA ILE A 84 -9.61 -1.61 -0.79
C ILE A 84 -8.70 -2.12 0.36
N PRO A 85 -8.04 -1.26 1.17
CA PRO A 85 -7.27 -1.72 2.32
C PRO A 85 -8.11 -2.44 3.39
N GLN A 86 -9.39 -2.05 3.55
CA GLN A 86 -10.31 -2.68 4.50
C GLN A 86 -10.67 -4.09 4.05
N ILE A 87 -10.96 -4.27 2.76
CA ILE A 87 -11.25 -5.58 2.15
C ILE A 87 -10.05 -6.51 2.32
N TYR A 88 -8.83 -6.05 2.04
CA TYR A 88 -7.63 -6.89 2.22
C TYR A 88 -7.43 -7.35 3.67
N HIS A 89 -7.61 -6.44 4.64
CA HIS A 89 -7.49 -6.79 6.06
C HIS A 89 -8.55 -7.83 6.49
N GLU A 90 -9.77 -7.68 6.00
CA GLU A 90 -10.88 -8.61 6.27
C GLU A 90 -10.65 -9.98 5.61
N GLU A 91 -10.21 -10.01 4.35
CA GLU A 91 -9.86 -11.25 3.64
C GLU A 91 -8.69 -11.97 4.31
N ALA A 92 -7.61 -11.25 4.65
CA ALA A 92 -6.45 -11.84 5.34
C ALA A 92 -6.82 -12.41 6.71
N SER A 93 -7.72 -11.75 7.43
CA SER A 93 -8.24 -12.24 8.71
C SER A 93 -9.09 -13.49 8.53
N SER A 94 -9.93 -13.53 7.48
CA SER A 94 -10.83 -14.64 7.16
C SER A 94 -10.07 -15.88 6.65
N ALA A 95 -8.99 -15.71 5.90
CA ALA A 95 -8.17 -16.80 5.36
C ALA A 95 -7.37 -17.57 6.44
N SER A 96 -7.20 -17.00 7.64
CA SER A 96 -6.42 -17.60 8.72
C SER A 96 -7.14 -18.70 9.53
N ALA A 97 -8.41 -18.98 9.21
CA ALA A 97 -9.24 -19.92 9.97
C ALA A 97 -9.05 -21.41 9.58
N ASP A 98 -8.47 -21.73 8.42
CA ASP A 98 -8.30 -23.12 7.99
C ASP A 98 -7.00 -23.75 8.49
N LEU A 99 -6.96 -24.04 9.79
CA LEU A 99 -5.91 -24.80 10.47
C LEU A 99 -5.71 -26.22 9.88
N GLU A 100 -6.71 -26.73 9.16
CA GLU A 100 -6.77 -28.07 8.57
C GLU A 100 -5.77 -28.29 7.42
N THR A 101 -5.33 -27.23 6.72
CA THR A 101 -4.47 -27.36 5.53
C THR A 101 -3.02 -27.80 5.87
N ALA A 102 -2.59 -27.63 7.12
CA ALA A 102 -1.26 -28.07 7.56
C ALA A 102 -1.10 -29.60 7.56
N GLY A 103 -2.21 -30.36 7.60
CA GLY A 103 -2.22 -31.82 7.50
C GLY A 103 -2.01 -32.36 6.07
N GLN A 104 -2.20 -31.52 5.05
CA GLN A 104 -2.07 -31.92 3.64
C GLN A 104 -0.61 -32.07 3.19
N PHE A 105 0.32 -31.34 3.84
CA PHE A 105 1.71 -31.26 3.42
C PHE A 105 2.60 -32.16 4.28
N PRO A 106 3.50 -32.96 3.66
CA PRO A 106 4.47 -33.75 4.40
C PRO A 106 5.37 -32.86 5.25
N THR A 107 5.60 -33.24 6.50
CA THR A 107 6.52 -32.52 7.39
C THR A 107 7.95 -32.52 6.82
N TYR A 108 8.72 -31.48 7.13
CA TYR A 108 10.14 -31.39 6.76
C TYR A 108 10.94 -32.64 7.14
N LYS A 109 10.67 -33.24 8.31
CA LYS A 109 11.30 -34.49 8.76
C LYS A 109 11.00 -35.66 7.81
N SER A 110 9.75 -35.78 7.34
CA SER A 110 9.34 -36.81 6.38
C SER A 110 10.06 -36.63 5.04
N VAL A 111 10.02 -35.42 4.47
CA VAL A 111 10.67 -35.09 3.20
C VAL A 111 12.18 -35.36 3.26
N LYS A 112 12.85 -34.90 4.33
CA LYS A 112 14.29 -35.09 4.55
C LYS A 112 14.66 -36.58 4.62
N THR A 113 13.85 -37.40 5.30
CA THR A 113 14.08 -38.84 5.43
C THR A 113 13.98 -39.55 4.08
N VAL A 114 12.95 -39.25 3.30
CA VAL A 114 12.76 -39.84 1.95
C VAL A 114 13.91 -39.46 1.02
N MET A 115 14.33 -38.20 1.02
CA MET A 115 15.47 -37.75 0.20
C MET A 115 16.77 -38.47 0.57
N TYR A 116 17.07 -38.59 1.86
CA TYR A 116 18.31 -39.24 2.31
C TYR A 116 18.31 -40.75 2.00
N ARG A 117 17.18 -41.44 2.18
CA ARG A 117 17.03 -42.86 1.80
C ARG A 117 17.25 -43.08 0.31
N ARG A 118 16.66 -42.25 -0.56
CA ARG A 118 16.91 -42.33 -2.02
C ARG A 118 18.38 -42.12 -2.36
N ARG A 119 19.06 -41.19 -1.67
CA ARG A 119 20.49 -40.92 -1.89
C ARG A 119 21.38 -42.10 -1.50
N VAL A 120 21.07 -42.79 -0.40
CA VAL A 120 21.81 -43.99 0.05
C VAL A 120 21.58 -45.19 -0.88
N GLN A 121 20.38 -45.33 -1.45
CA GLN A 121 20.12 -46.38 -2.46
C GLN A 121 20.91 -46.14 -3.76
N LYS A 122 21.09 -44.87 -4.13
CA LYS A 122 21.83 -44.49 -5.35
C LYS A 122 23.34 -44.68 -5.20
N PHE A 123 23.85 -44.59 -3.97
CA PHE A 123 25.26 -44.79 -3.64
C PHE A 123 25.37 -45.72 -2.42
N PRO A 124 25.24 -47.04 -2.63
CA PRO A 124 25.45 -48.02 -1.56
C PRO A 124 26.85 -47.84 -0.97
N ARG A 125 26.96 -47.96 0.35
CA ARG A 125 28.28 -47.95 1.00
C ARG A 125 29.09 -49.13 0.47
N LEU A 126 30.33 -48.86 0.07
CA LEU A 126 31.27 -49.90 -0.31
C LEU A 126 31.44 -50.88 0.86
N PRO A 127 31.56 -52.19 0.59
CA PRO A 127 31.82 -53.16 1.64
C PRO A 127 33.13 -52.80 2.36
N PRO A 128 33.25 -53.13 3.66
CA PRO A 128 34.49 -52.91 4.39
C PRO A 128 35.60 -53.69 3.67
N THR A 129 36.66 -53.01 3.25
CA THR A 129 37.86 -53.64 2.73
C THR A 129 38.40 -54.56 3.83
N ARG A 130 38.31 -55.89 3.59
CA ARG A 130 39.07 -56.85 4.40
C ARG A 130 40.55 -56.69 4.04
N GLN A 131 41.35 -56.73 5.10
CA GLN A 131 42.81 -56.60 5.15
C GLN A 131 43.53 -57.41 4.08
#